data_AF-A0A6L7HF58-F1
#
_entry.id   AF-A0A6L7HF58-F1
#
_cell.length_a   1.000
_cell.length_b   1.000
_cell.length_c   1.000
_cell.angle_alpha   90.00
_cell.angle_beta   90.00
_cell.angle_gamma   90.00
#
_symmetry.space_group_name_H-M   'P 1'
#
loop_
_entity.id
_entity.type
_entity.pdbx_description
1 polymer ?
#
loop_
_entity_poly.entity_id
_entity_poly.type
_entity_poly.pdbx_seq_one_letter_code
_entity_poly.pdbx_strand_id
1 'polypeptide(L)'
;MLELIKGKLKIDGNEEDTVIQLLIDGAKEALLGSGVPESEKALYKIAVITHVLLNYENQDKSLNVPALKQSLEITILQLRDYNNGDNHESK
;
A
#
# COMPACT_ATOMS: atom_id res chain seq x y z
N MET A 1 7.14 3.68 -7.75
CA MET A 1 6.25 3.83 -6.57
C MET A 1 6.37 5.23 -6.00
N LEU A 2 7.57 5.65 -5.61
CA LEU A 2 7.86 6.99 -5.08
C LEU A 2 7.22 8.13 -5.88
N GLU A 3 7.51 8.25 -7.18
CA GLU A 3 6.94 9.30 -8.05
C GLU A 3 5.40 9.30 -8.11
N LEU A 4 4.78 8.13 -8.06
CA LEU A 4 3.32 8.00 -8.08
C LEU A 4 2.70 8.54 -6.79
N ILE A 5 3.35 8.28 -5.66
CA ILE A 5 2.92 8.78 -4.35
C ILE A 5 3.16 10.29 -4.26
N LYS A 6 4.30 10.78 -4.73
CA LYS A 6 4.58 12.22 -4.82
C LYS A 6 3.55 12.97 -5.64
N GLY A 7 3.18 12.45 -6.82
CA GLY A 7 2.11 13.00 -7.64
C GLY A 7 0.75 13.00 -6.93
N LYS A 8 0.46 11.97 -6.12
CA LYS A 8 -0.78 11.89 -5.34
C LYS A 8 -0.81 12.90 -4.18
N LEU A 9 0.32 13.12 -3.52
CA LEU A 9 0.51 14.06 -2.42
C LEU A 9 0.77 15.50 -2.88
N LYS A 10 0.94 15.72 -4.19
CA LYS A 10 1.29 17.02 -4.79
C LYS A 10 2.63 17.57 -4.29
N ILE A 11 3.62 16.69 -4.19
CA ILE A 11 4.99 17.03 -3.80
C ILE A 11 5.83 17.12 -5.07
N ASP A 12 6.36 18.31 -5.35
CA ASP A 12 7.15 18.59 -6.56
C ASP A 12 8.68 18.50 -6.32
N GLY A 13 9.12 18.54 -5.06
CA GLY A 13 10.53 18.48 -4.66
C GLY A 13 10.99 17.09 -4.21
N ASN A 14 12.22 16.98 -3.68
CA ASN A 14 12.82 15.72 -3.23
C ASN A 14 13.12 15.70 -1.72
N GLU A 15 12.69 16.72 -0.99
CA GLU A 15 12.94 16.89 0.44
C GLU A 15 12.35 15.74 1.25
N GLU A 16 11.26 15.16 0.75
CA GLU A 16 10.49 14.11 1.42
C GLU A 16 10.77 12.71 0.86
N ASP A 17 11.63 12.58 -0.16
CA ASP A 17 11.85 11.31 -0.86
C ASP A 17 12.25 10.18 0.11
N THR A 18 13.16 10.48 1.05
CA THR A 18 13.62 9.53 2.06
C THR A 18 12.49 9.07 2.98
N VAL A 19 11.62 10.00 3.40
CA VAL A 19 10.50 9.69 4.30
C VAL A 19 9.44 8.87 3.57
N ILE A 20 9.09 9.27 2.34
CA ILE A 20 8.13 8.53 1.52
C ILE A 20 8.65 7.14 1.18
N GLN A 21 9.95 7.00 0.90
CA GLN A 21 10.57 5.70 0.66
C GLN A 21 10.48 4.79 1.90
N LEU A 22 10.75 5.32 3.09
CA LEU A 22 10.60 4.56 4.34
C LEU A 22 9.16 4.08 4.56
N LEU A 23 8.17 4.92 4.26
CA LEU A 23 6.76 4.55 4.36
C LEU A 23 6.38 3.46 3.33
N ILE A 24 6.92 3.54 2.11
CA ILE A 24 6.75 2.49 1.09
C ILE A 24 7.31 1.17 1.62
N ASP A 25 8.52 1.18 2.17
CA ASP A 25 9.18 -0.04 2.64
C ASP A 25 8.40 -0.67 3.79
N GLY A 26 7.97 0.13 4.77
CA GLY A 26 7.11 -0.34 5.87
C GLY A 26 5.75 -0.88 5.39
N ALA A 27 5.17 -0.29 4.36
CA ALA A 27 3.94 -0.80 3.74
C ALA A 27 4.17 -2.18 3.11
N LYS A 28 5.28 -2.37 2.39
CA LYS A 28 5.63 -3.67 1.79
C LYS A 28 5.88 -4.73 2.85
N GLU A 29 6.58 -4.38 3.94
CA GLU A 29 6.80 -5.27 5.08
C GLU A 29 5.48 -5.71 5.74
N ALA A 30 4.54 -4.77 5.94
CA ALA A 30 3.23 -5.07 6.51
C ALA A 30 2.41 -6.01 5.61
N LEU A 31 2.46 -5.81 4.29
CA LEU A 31 1.81 -6.69 3.31
C LEU A 31 2.44 -8.09 3.30
N LEU A 32 3.77 -8.16 3.32
CA LEU A 32 4.49 -9.43 3.40
C LEU A 32 4.14 -10.19 4.69
N GLY A 33 4.13 -9.51 5.84
CA GLY A 33 3.70 -10.06 7.13
C GLY A 33 2.24 -10.54 7.13
N SER A 34 1.41 -10.01 6.23
CA SER A 34 0.03 -10.43 6.01
C SER A 34 -0.11 -11.57 4.99
N GLY A 35 1.00 -12.14 4.50
CA GLY A 35 1.01 -13.20 3.49
C GLY A 35 0.84 -12.72 2.05
N VAL A 36 1.04 -11.43 1.79
CA VAL A 36 0.97 -10.83 0.46
C VAL A 36 2.41 -10.52 -0.02
N PRO A 37 3.07 -11.42 -0.76
CA PRO A 37 4.37 -11.13 -1.37
C PRO A 37 4.30 -9.96 -2.33
N GLU A 38 5.45 -9.31 -2.53
CA GLU A 38 5.59 -8.23 -3.50
C GLU A 38 5.23 -8.71 -4.92
N SER A 39 4.47 -7.87 -5.65
CA SER A 39 4.05 -8.18 -7.01
C SER A 39 3.83 -6.92 -7.84
N GLU A 40 3.85 -7.08 -9.15
CA GLU A 40 3.55 -6.00 -10.10
C GLU A 40 2.04 -5.75 -10.28
N LYS A 41 1.18 -6.55 -9.61
CA LYS A 41 -0.29 -6.46 -9.70
C LYS A 41 -0.74 -5.05 -9.27
N ALA A 42 -1.71 -4.48 -10.01
CA ALA A 42 -2.25 -3.15 -9.70
C ALA A 42 -2.82 -3.08 -8.27
N LEU A 43 -3.47 -4.15 -7.79
CA LEU A 43 -3.99 -4.26 -6.43
C LEU A 43 -2.89 -4.16 -5.36
N TYR A 44 -1.71 -4.73 -5.61
CA TYR A 44 -0.57 -4.59 -4.70
C TYR A 44 -0.10 -3.13 -4.63
N LYS A 45 0.00 -2.47 -5.79
CA LYS A 45 0.38 -1.05 -5.86
C LYS A 45 -0.65 -0.16 -5.13
N ILE A 46 -1.94 -0.45 -5.27
CA ILE A 46 -3.02 0.22 -4.53
C ILE A 46 -2.82 0.01 -3.03
N ALA A 47 -2.60 -1.22 -2.57
CA ALA A 47 -2.42 -1.53 -1.16
C ALA A 47 -1.24 -0.77 -0.53
N VAL A 48 -0.10 -0.71 -1.24
CA VAL A 48 1.08 0.06 -0.80
C VAL A 48 0.75 1.55 -0.69
N ILE A 49 0.12 2.15 -1.71
CA ILE A 49 -0.25 3.56 -1.69
C ILE A 49 -1.21 3.85 -0.53
N THR A 50 -2.23 3.02 -0.31
CA THR A 50 -3.18 3.20 0.80
C THR A 50 -2.49 3.13 2.15
N HIS A 51 -1.56 2.20 2.35
CA HIS A 51 -0.75 2.13 3.56
C HIS A 51 0.08 3.42 3.77
N VAL A 52 0.72 3.92 2.71
CA VAL A 52 1.54 5.14 2.80
C VAL A 52 0.67 6.33 3.13
N LEU A 53 -0.47 6.53 2.45
CA LEU A 53 -1.39 7.64 2.74
C LEU A 53 -1.91 7.60 4.17
N LEU A 54 -2.29 6.42 4.68
CA LEU A 54 -2.73 6.25 6.06
C LEU A 54 -1.67 6.67 7.09
N ASN A 55 -0.38 6.46 6.80
CA ASN A 55 0.70 6.78 7.72
C ASN A 55 1.25 8.19 7.52
N TYR A 56 1.27 8.68 6.28
CA TYR A 56 1.73 10.02 5.92
C TYR A 56 0.75 11.10 6.40
N GLU A 57 -0.55 10.88 6.21
CA GLU A 57 -1.61 11.82 6.57
C GLU A 57 -2.21 11.56 7.96
N ASN A 58 -1.54 10.80 8.84
CA ASN A 58 -2.06 10.45 10.18
C ASN A 58 -2.27 11.66 11.12
N GLN A 59 -1.93 12.87 10.68
CA GLN A 59 -2.19 14.14 11.36
C GLN A 59 -3.28 14.99 10.68
N ASP A 60 -3.74 14.61 9.48
CA ASP A 60 -4.79 15.31 8.75
C ASP A 60 -6.18 14.79 9.18
N LYS A 61 -6.89 15.62 9.95
CA LYS A 61 -8.24 15.33 10.44
C LYS A 61 -9.30 15.29 9.34
N SER A 62 -8.98 15.69 8.11
CA SER A 62 -9.91 15.65 6.98
C SER A 62 -10.04 14.26 6.35
N LEU A 63 -9.13 13.33 6.67
CA LEU A 63 -9.19 11.95 6.19
C LEU A 63 -10.25 11.12 6.91
N ASN A 64 -10.99 10.32 6.13
CA ASN A 64 -11.82 9.24 6.66
C ASN A 64 -10.98 7.98 6.94
N VAL A 65 -10.18 8.04 8.01
CA VAL A 65 -9.29 6.96 8.45
C VAL A 65 -10.01 5.60 8.58
N PRO A 66 -11.23 5.51 9.16
CA PRO A 66 -11.96 4.23 9.20
C PRO A 66 -12.23 3.63 7.82
N ALA A 67 -12.68 4.43 6.85
CA ALA A 67 -12.95 3.94 5.48
C ALA A 67 -11.67 3.48 4.77
N LEU A 68 -10.55 4.18 4.97
CA LEU A 68 -9.26 3.79 4.42
C LEU A 68 -8.75 2.47 5.02
N LYS A 69 -8.90 2.27 6.34
CA LYS A 69 -8.55 1.00 6.99
C LYS A 69 -9.39 -0.16 6.45
N GLN A 70 -10.71 0.04 6.31
CA GLN A 70 -11.59 -0.98 5.75
C GLN A 70 -11.23 -1.33 4.29
N SER A 71 -10.96 -0.32 3.46
CA SER A 71 -10.53 -0.53 2.07
C SER A 71 -9.22 -1.33 1.99
N LEU A 72 -8.26 -1.01 2.87
CA LEU A 72 -7.00 -1.73 2.96
C LEU A 72 -7.20 -3.20 3.36
N GLU A 73 -8.01 -3.46 4.38
CA GLU A 73 -8.33 -4.84 4.83
C GLU A 73 -8.95 -5.66 3.69
N ILE A 74 -9.92 -5.10 2.96
CA ILE A 74 -10.54 -5.76 1.80
C ILE A 74 -9.50 -6.08 0.73
N THR A 75 -8.61 -5.12 0.43
CA THR A 75 -7.58 -5.29 -0.59
C THR A 75 -6.57 -6.38 -0.20
N ILE A 76 -6.17 -6.44 1.08
CA ILE A 76 -5.30 -7.49 1.60
C ILE A 76 -5.96 -8.86 1.48
N LEU A 77 -7.25 -8.98 1.83
CA LEU A 77 -8.00 -10.23 1.69
C LEU A 77 -8.05 -10.70 0.23
N GLN A 78 -8.40 -9.80 -0.70
CA GLN A 78 -8.40 -10.11 -2.13
C GLN A 78 -7.03 -10.59 -2.61
N LEU A 79 -5.95 -9.89 -2.24
CA LEU A 79 -4.58 -10.26 -2.62
C LEU A 79 -4.18 -11.63 -2.07
N ARG A 80 -4.55 -11.95 -0.83
CA ARG A 80 -4.32 -13.27 -0.23
C ARG A 80 -5.08 -14.37 -0.97
N ASP A 81 -6.36 -14.14 -1.28
CA ASP A 81 -7.18 -15.11 -2.01
C ASP A 81 -6.63 -15.39 -3.41
N TYR A 82 -6.21 -14.33 -4.13
CA TYR A 82 -5.54 -14.47 -5.42
C TYR A 82 -4.26 -15.30 -5.33
N ASN A 83 -3.39 -15.00 -4.36
CA ASN A 83 -2.13 -15.73 -4.20
C ASN A 83 -2.34 -17.20 -3.79
N ASN A 84 -3.40 -17.48 -3.02
CA ASN A 84 -3.77 -18.85 -2.66
C ASN A 84 -4.38 -19.62 -3.85
N GLY A 85 -5.11 -18.93 -4.74
CA GLY A 85 -5.64 -19.51 -5.98
C GLY A 85 -4.54 -19.87 -6.98
N ASP A 86 -3.54 -19.00 -7.15
CA ASP A 86 -2.38 -19.23 -8.03
C ASP A 86 -1.57 -20.48 -7.60
N ASN A 87 -1.55 -20.81 -6.30
CA ASN A 87 -0.87 -22.00 -5.76
C ASN A 87 -1.58 -23.34 -6.08
N HIS A 88 -2.83 -23.32 -6.54
CA HIS A 88 -3.64 -24.51 -6.78
C HIS A 88 -3.67 -24.97 -8.26
N GLU A 89 -3.23 -24.14 -9.22
CA GLU A 89 -3.22 -24.48 -10.65
C GLU A 89 -1.92 -25.16 -11.13
N SER A 90 -0.99 -25.48 -10.23
CA SER A 90 0.20 -26.28 -10.55
C SER A 90 -0.02 -27.77 -10.23
N LYS A 91 -0.68 -28.51 -11.12
CA LYS A 91 -0.65 -29.98 -11.16
C LYS A 91 -0.59 -30.51 -12.60
#